data_AF-A0A2D7CM73-F1
#
_entry.id   AF-A0A2D7CM73-F1
#
_cell.length_a   1.000
_cell.length_b   1.000
_cell.length_c   1.000
_cell.angle_alpha   90.00
_cell.angle_beta   90.00
_cell.angle_gamma   90.00
#
_symmetry.space_group_name_H-M   'P 1'
#
loop_
_entity.id
_entity.type
_entity.pdbx_description
1 polymer ?
#
loop_
_entity_poly.entity_id
_entity_poly.type
_entity_poly.pdbx_seq_one_letter_code
_entity_poly.pdbx_strand_id
1 'polypeptide(L)'
;MKKDISHPIFLKIAMQMDDTFWKYIYEDMAYGKCPFGIFLEQNYLCCFIKGKEFSFKMDVDSPSLTEDIHYMMKEKAEILSEKEKIQKKEKFLNEQRKGQKGIHKKYSRDSLLQDYVLHHAKENEIGIDICRRVISFIFVGFLLKLLDISHITIEGNNICSIQGIKFEKKKILVTNNFLYDKNFKVSNSMFMEEENKKGLMNLWQGFLSDSTKFY
;
A
#
# COMPACT_ATOMS: atom_id res chain seq x y z
N MET A 1 33.83 30.89 -9.09
CA MET A 1 34.62 29.75 -9.60
C MET A 1 34.05 29.32 -10.93
N LYS A 2 34.86 29.25 -11.99
CA LYS A 2 34.43 28.66 -13.27
C LYS A 2 34.21 27.18 -13.03
N LYS A 3 33.05 26.64 -13.41
CA LYS A 3 32.78 25.21 -13.36
C LYS A 3 33.33 24.61 -14.67
N ASP A 4 34.28 23.69 -14.57
CA ASP A 4 34.80 23.00 -15.75
C ASP A 4 33.79 21.95 -16.21
N ILE A 5 33.53 21.93 -17.52
CA ILE A 5 32.60 20.98 -18.13
C ILE A 5 33.33 19.64 -18.25
N SER A 6 32.83 18.62 -17.55
CA SER A 6 33.39 17.26 -17.55
C SER A 6 32.78 16.39 -18.65
N HIS A 7 31.47 16.56 -18.91
CA HIS A 7 30.73 15.73 -19.85
C HIS A 7 29.83 16.59 -20.77
N PRO A 8 30.36 17.15 -21.87
CA PRO A 8 29.65 18.08 -22.74
C PRO A 8 28.36 17.53 -23.36
N ILE A 9 28.26 16.21 -23.49
CA ILE A 9 27.09 15.53 -24.07
C ILE A 9 25.80 15.82 -23.32
N PHE A 10 25.87 15.96 -21.99
CA PHE A 10 24.70 16.26 -21.18
C PHE A 10 24.24 17.72 -21.31
N LEU A 11 25.12 18.66 -21.68
CA LEU A 11 24.69 20.01 -22.05
C LEU A 11 23.86 20.01 -23.34
N LYS A 12 24.28 19.22 -24.35
CA LYS A 12 23.51 19.05 -25.58
C LYS A 12 22.11 18.48 -25.28
N ILE A 13 22.04 17.47 -24.40
CA ILE A 13 20.78 16.88 -23.96
C ILE A 13 19.94 17.92 -23.20
N ALA A 14 20.52 18.67 -22.27
CA ALA A 14 19.80 19.70 -21.51
C ALA A 14 19.15 20.75 -22.43
N MET A 15 19.84 21.16 -23.50
CA MET A 15 19.29 22.11 -24.49
C MET A 15 18.09 21.57 -25.28
N GLN A 16 17.97 20.25 -25.41
CA GLN A 16 16.87 19.58 -26.14
C GLN A 16 15.65 19.29 -25.27
N MET A 17 15.79 19.37 -23.94
CA MET A 17 14.69 19.09 -23.01
C MET A 17 13.75 20.30 -22.91
N ASP A 18 12.46 20.05 -22.69
CA ASP A 18 11.49 21.10 -22.38
C ASP A 18 11.29 21.27 -20.87
N ASP A 19 11.34 20.16 -20.12
CA ASP A 19 11.12 20.16 -18.67
C ASP A 19 12.34 20.74 -17.92
N THR A 20 12.10 21.84 -17.19
CA THR A 20 13.08 22.51 -16.35
C THR A 20 13.77 21.58 -15.35
N PHE A 21 13.06 20.58 -14.81
CA PHE A 21 13.64 19.58 -13.90
C PHE A 21 14.75 18.77 -14.59
N TRP A 22 14.46 18.26 -15.79
CA TRP A 22 15.40 17.47 -16.56
C TRP A 22 16.55 18.31 -17.08
N LYS A 23 16.31 19.58 -17.47
CA LYS A 23 17.38 20.53 -17.80
C LYS A 23 18.42 20.64 -16.70
N TYR A 24 17.98 20.88 -15.46
CA TYR A 24 18.90 21.02 -14.33
C TYR A 24 19.66 19.75 -14.03
N ILE A 25 19.02 18.58 -14.11
CA ILE A 25 19.71 17.29 -13.92
C ILE A 25 20.83 17.13 -14.94
N TYR A 26 20.55 17.35 -16.22
CA TYR A 26 21.55 17.16 -17.27
C TYR A 26 22.65 18.23 -17.25
N GLU A 27 22.32 19.47 -16.89
CA GLU A 27 23.33 20.50 -16.62
C GLU A 27 24.27 20.06 -15.49
N ASP A 28 23.74 19.60 -14.36
CA ASP A 28 24.56 19.13 -13.24
C ASP A 28 25.42 17.92 -13.63
N MET A 29 24.87 16.98 -14.40
CA MET A 29 25.64 15.83 -14.93
C MET A 29 26.79 16.27 -15.85
N ALA A 30 26.60 17.34 -16.64
CA ALA A 30 27.67 17.88 -17.47
C ALA A 30 28.85 18.42 -16.65
N TYR A 31 28.59 18.86 -15.42
CA TYR A 31 29.60 19.27 -14.45
C TYR A 31 30.07 18.12 -13.52
N GLY A 32 29.74 16.87 -13.86
CA GLY A 32 30.14 15.68 -13.09
C GLY A 32 29.29 15.43 -11.83
N LYS A 33 28.21 16.19 -11.61
CA LYS A 33 27.29 15.96 -10.49
C LYS A 33 26.18 15.02 -10.94
N CYS A 34 26.28 13.76 -10.54
CA CYS A 34 25.27 12.76 -10.88
C CYS A 34 24.19 12.65 -9.77
N PRO A 35 22.95 12.31 -10.13
CA PRO A 35 21.92 11.95 -9.16
C PRO A 35 22.35 10.76 -8.29
N PHE A 36 21.74 10.63 -7.11
CA PHE A 36 22.06 9.55 -6.18
C PHE A 36 21.98 8.19 -6.86
N GLY A 37 23.01 7.36 -6.66
CA GLY A 37 23.05 6.01 -7.22
C GLY A 37 23.49 5.92 -8.67
N ILE A 38 23.74 7.05 -9.34
CA ILE A 38 24.17 7.12 -10.73
C ILE A 38 25.60 7.65 -10.81
N PHE A 39 26.40 7.08 -11.70
CA PHE A 39 27.74 7.57 -12.00
C PHE A 39 28.08 7.36 -13.47
N LEU A 40 29.11 8.08 -13.92
CA LEU A 40 29.63 8.03 -15.27
C LEU A 40 31.05 7.47 -15.24
N GLU A 41 31.30 6.41 -15.99
CA GLU A 41 32.62 5.78 -16.07
C GLU A 41 32.93 5.40 -17.51
N GLN A 42 33.99 5.96 -18.10
CA GLN A 42 34.51 5.57 -19.41
C GLN A 42 33.44 5.42 -20.51
N ASN A 43 32.56 6.42 -20.64
CA ASN A 43 31.40 6.45 -21.54
C ASN A 43 30.24 5.49 -21.18
N TYR A 44 30.24 4.90 -19.99
CA TYR A 44 29.10 4.20 -19.44
C TYR A 44 28.31 5.09 -18.48
N LEU A 45 27.00 5.03 -18.60
CA LEU A 45 26.05 5.50 -17.61
C LEU A 45 25.65 4.31 -16.75
N CYS A 46 26.03 4.35 -15.48
CA CYS A 46 25.82 3.24 -14.56
C CYS A 46 24.90 3.65 -13.41
N CYS A 47 24.09 2.70 -12.95
CA CYS A 47 23.27 2.82 -11.76
C CYS A 47 23.55 1.63 -10.83
N PHE A 48 23.80 1.91 -9.55
CA PHE A 48 24.09 0.89 -8.52
C PHE A 48 23.00 0.79 -7.43
N ILE A 49 21.85 1.44 -7.64
CA ILE A 49 20.72 1.32 -6.71
C ILE A 49 20.19 -0.11 -6.75
N LYS A 50 20.08 -0.73 -5.57
CA LYS A 50 19.60 -2.11 -5.45
C LYS A 50 18.22 -2.30 -6.11
N GLY A 51 18.11 -3.23 -7.05
CA GLY A 51 16.89 -3.51 -7.82
C GLY A 51 16.67 -2.61 -9.04
N LYS A 52 17.60 -1.69 -9.33
CA LYS A 52 17.59 -0.78 -10.48
C LYS A 52 18.97 -0.70 -11.14
N GLU A 53 19.78 -1.73 -10.98
CA GLU A 53 21.14 -1.74 -11.47
C GLU A 53 21.14 -1.81 -13.00
N PHE A 54 21.92 -0.93 -13.64
CA PHE A 54 22.15 -1.00 -15.08
C PHE A 54 23.50 -0.40 -15.44
N SER A 55 24.02 -0.80 -16.60
CA SER A 55 25.16 -0.17 -17.25
C SER A 55 24.82 0.05 -18.72
N PHE A 56 24.87 1.29 -19.17
CA PHE A 56 24.51 1.70 -20.51
C PHE A 56 25.70 2.36 -21.20
N LYS A 57 26.16 1.80 -22.31
CA LYS A 57 27.24 2.37 -23.10
C LYS A 57 26.70 3.52 -23.94
N MET A 58 27.23 4.72 -23.73
CA MET A 58 26.88 5.90 -24.53
C MET A 58 27.64 5.85 -25.86
N ASP A 59 26.89 5.73 -26.95
CA ASP A 59 27.41 5.85 -28.31
C ASP A 59 27.18 7.27 -28.82
N VAL A 60 28.25 8.07 -28.86
CA VAL A 60 28.21 9.51 -29.19
C VAL A 60 27.72 9.76 -30.62
N ASP A 61 27.92 8.79 -31.51
CA ASP A 61 27.55 8.90 -32.92
C ASP A 61 26.08 8.50 -33.16
N SER A 62 25.41 7.90 -32.17
CA SER A 62 24.01 7.49 -32.31
C SER A 62 23.07 8.70 -32.28
N PRO A 63 22.17 8.85 -33.26
CA PRO A 63 21.18 9.92 -33.27
C PRO A 63 20.13 9.76 -32.15
N SER A 64 19.91 8.53 -31.66
CA SER A 64 18.93 8.23 -30.60
C SER A 64 19.47 8.42 -29.18
N LEU A 65 20.75 8.77 -29.02
CA LEU A 65 21.42 8.76 -27.74
C LEU A 65 20.71 9.59 -26.66
N THR A 66 20.17 10.75 -27.02
CA THR A 66 19.41 11.60 -26.09
C THR A 66 18.19 10.88 -25.54
N GLU A 67 17.43 10.22 -26.41
CA GLU A 67 16.22 9.48 -26.05
C GLU A 67 16.57 8.25 -25.21
N ASP A 68 17.64 7.54 -25.57
CA ASP A 68 18.11 6.36 -24.86
C ASP A 68 18.57 6.71 -23.44
N ILE A 69 19.39 7.75 -23.28
CA ILE A 69 19.83 8.23 -21.97
C ILE A 69 18.63 8.68 -21.14
N HIS A 70 17.69 9.42 -21.75
CA HIS A 70 16.49 9.87 -21.04
C HIS A 70 15.62 8.70 -20.60
N TYR A 71 15.42 7.70 -21.46
CA TYR A 71 14.71 6.47 -21.16
C TYR A 71 15.36 5.71 -20.00
N MET A 72 16.69 5.54 -20.01
CA MET A 72 17.39 4.84 -18.92
C MET A 72 17.25 5.58 -17.59
N MET A 73 17.38 6.91 -17.59
CA MET A 73 17.20 7.73 -16.38
C MET A 73 15.76 7.68 -15.86
N LYS A 74 14.78 7.72 -16.76
CA LYS A 74 13.36 7.80 -16.41
C LYS A 74 12.75 6.46 -16.04
N GLU A 75 12.94 5.43 -16.86
CA GLU A 75 12.27 4.13 -16.71
C GLU A 75 13.11 3.14 -15.89
N LYS A 76 14.44 3.13 -16.02
CA LYS A 76 15.31 2.21 -15.25
C LYS A 76 15.68 2.77 -13.88
N ALA A 77 16.15 4.02 -13.80
CA ALA A 77 16.45 4.64 -12.50
C ALA A 77 15.19 5.14 -11.76
N GLU A 78 14.06 5.26 -12.44
CA GLU A 78 12.81 5.85 -11.94
C GLU A 78 12.98 7.29 -11.40
N ILE A 79 13.88 8.06 -12.02
CA ILE A 79 13.96 9.49 -11.76
C ILE A 79 12.78 10.13 -12.48
N LEU A 80 11.91 10.79 -11.72
CA LEU A 80 10.69 11.41 -12.23
C LEU A 80 10.57 12.83 -11.69
N SER A 81 10.19 13.77 -12.56
CA SER A 81 9.82 15.11 -12.13
C SER A 81 8.54 15.07 -11.29
N GLU A 82 8.26 16.12 -10.51
CA GLU A 82 7.02 16.18 -9.72
C GLU A 82 5.77 16.08 -10.60
N LYS A 83 5.81 16.70 -11.79
CA LYS A 83 4.74 16.62 -12.78
C LYS A 83 4.52 15.17 -13.23
N GLU A 84 5.61 14.45 -13.53
CA GLU A 84 5.54 13.05 -13.95
C GLU A 84 5.06 12.13 -12.83
N LYS A 85 5.46 12.38 -11.58
CA LYS A 85 4.94 11.66 -10.40
C LYS A 85 3.43 11.82 -10.26
N ILE A 86 2.92 13.04 -10.44
CA ILE A 86 1.48 13.31 -10.40
C ILE A 86 0.78 12.57 -11.55
N GLN A 87 1.28 12.69 -12.78
CA GLN A 87 0.70 11.99 -13.94
C GLN A 87 0.71 10.47 -13.78
N LYS A 88 1.79 9.88 -13.25
CA LYS A 88 1.87 8.43 -12.99
C LYS A 88 0.83 8.00 -11.96
N LYS A 89 0.64 8.79 -10.89
CA LYS A 89 -0.43 8.57 -9.90
C LYS A 89 -1.82 8.70 -10.51
N GLU A 90 -2.06 9.70 -11.35
CA GLU A 90 -3.35 9.90 -12.02
C GLU A 90 -3.65 8.79 -13.02
N LYS A 91 -2.67 8.35 -13.81
CA LYS A 91 -2.80 7.20 -14.71
C LYS A 91 -3.14 5.94 -13.92
N PHE A 92 -2.43 5.69 -12.82
CA PHE A 92 -2.72 4.58 -11.92
C PHE A 92 -4.13 4.65 -11.34
N LEU A 93 -4.58 5.83 -10.88
CA LEU A 93 -5.95 6.05 -10.39
C LEU A 93 -7.00 5.84 -11.50
N ASN A 94 -6.72 6.32 -12.72
CA ASN A 94 -7.63 6.17 -13.85
C ASN A 94 -7.67 4.74 -14.39
N GLU A 95 -6.57 4.00 -14.36
CA GLU A 95 -6.50 2.59 -14.67
C GLU A 95 -7.21 1.76 -13.60
N GLN A 96 -7.09 2.11 -12.31
CA GLN A 96 -7.92 1.53 -11.26
C GLN A 96 -9.41 1.80 -11.49
N ARG A 97 -9.78 2.99 -11.96
CA ARG A 97 -11.17 3.32 -12.29
C ARG A 97 -11.69 2.58 -13.54
N LYS A 98 -10.82 2.34 -14.53
CA LYS A 98 -11.18 1.65 -15.79
C LYS A 98 -11.05 0.13 -15.72
N GLY A 99 -10.26 -0.38 -14.77
CA GLY A 99 -9.86 -1.78 -14.66
C GLY A 99 -10.14 -2.38 -13.28
N GLN A 100 -11.40 -2.37 -12.82
CA GLN A 100 -11.83 -3.18 -11.68
C GLN A 100 -12.84 -4.27 -12.10
N LYS A 101 -12.33 -5.27 -12.84
CA LYS A 101 -12.75 -6.68 -12.73
C LYS A 101 -11.81 -7.50 -11.83
N GLY A 102 -10.76 -6.89 -11.28
CA GLY A 102 -9.73 -7.55 -10.48
C GLY A 102 -9.65 -6.98 -9.07
N ILE A 103 -10.65 -7.30 -8.28
CA ILE A 103 -10.77 -6.97 -6.85
C ILE A 103 -9.47 -7.36 -6.12
N HIS A 104 -8.80 -6.40 -5.47
CA HIS A 104 -7.94 -6.68 -4.32
C HIS A 104 -8.83 -7.28 -3.22
N LYS A 105 -9.08 -8.59 -3.27
CA LYS A 105 -10.09 -9.34 -2.48
C LYS A 105 -10.03 -9.11 -0.97
N LYS A 106 -8.92 -8.60 -0.42
CA LYS A 106 -8.75 -8.34 1.01
C LYS A 106 -9.11 -6.91 1.42
N TYR A 107 -8.79 -5.90 0.60
CA TYR A 107 -9.14 -4.49 0.88
C TYR A 107 -10.54 -4.12 0.39
N SER A 108 -11.08 -4.84 -0.59
CA SER A 108 -12.43 -4.55 -1.08
C SER A 108 -13.49 -4.87 -0.04
N ARG A 109 -13.35 -5.95 0.74
CA ARG A 109 -14.40 -6.36 1.68
C ARG A 109 -14.65 -5.30 2.74
N ASP A 110 -13.59 -4.80 3.35
CA ASP A 110 -13.70 -3.81 4.42
C ASP A 110 -14.27 -2.48 3.89
N SER A 111 -13.86 -2.08 2.68
CA SER A 111 -14.45 -0.92 1.98
C SER A 111 -15.93 -1.14 1.69
N LEU A 112 -16.30 -2.28 1.11
CA LEU A 112 -17.69 -2.61 0.77
C LEU A 112 -18.60 -2.63 2.00
N LEU A 113 -18.10 -3.13 3.14
CA LEU A 113 -18.84 -3.12 4.40
C LEU A 113 -19.02 -1.70 4.94
N GLN A 114 -17.99 -0.85 4.85
CA GLN A 114 -18.10 0.55 5.25
C GLN A 114 -19.08 1.31 4.33
N ASP A 115 -18.95 1.12 3.03
CA ASP A 115 -19.82 1.74 2.03
C ASP A 115 -21.28 1.33 2.23
N TYR A 116 -21.53 0.06 2.52
CA TYR A 116 -22.86 -0.45 2.87
C TYR A 116 -23.47 0.28 4.07
N VAL A 117 -22.74 0.35 5.19
CA VAL A 117 -23.24 1.01 6.41
C VAL A 117 -23.45 2.50 6.18
N LEU A 118 -22.53 3.16 5.48
CA LEU A 118 -22.62 4.60 5.20
C LEU A 118 -23.78 4.93 4.25
N HIS A 119 -23.99 4.12 3.22
CA HIS A 119 -25.09 4.29 2.29
C HIS A 119 -26.44 4.24 3.01
N HIS A 120 -26.69 3.17 3.76
CA HIS A 120 -27.94 3.03 4.50
C HIS A 120 -28.07 3.99 5.67
N ALA A 121 -26.97 4.39 6.31
CA ALA A 121 -27.00 5.44 7.31
C ALA A 121 -27.44 6.79 6.73
N LYS A 122 -26.98 7.13 5.52
CA LYS A 122 -27.38 8.35 4.82
C LYS A 122 -28.85 8.33 4.45
N GLU A 123 -29.36 7.21 3.94
CA GLU A 123 -30.78 7.03 3.61
C GLU A 123 -31.69 7.13 4.85
N ASN A 124 -31.19 6.70 6.01
CA ASN A 124 -31.97 6.62 7.25
C ASN A 124 -31.66 7.72 8.27
N GLU A 125 -30.93 8.77 7.88
CA GLU A 125 -30.54 9.91 8.74
C GLU A 125 -29.82 9.49 10.05
N ILE A 126 -28.93 8.51 9.97
CA ILE A 126 -28.23 7.94 11.13
C ILE A 126 -26.93 8.71 11.41
N GLY A 127 -26.66 9.01 12.68
CA GLY A 127 -25.45 9.68 13.11
C GLY A 127 -24.18 8.84 12.90
N ILE A 128 -23.07 9.52 12.59
CA ILE A 128 -21.77 8.91 12.28
C ILE A 128 -21.25 8.02 13.43
N ASP A 129 -21.48 8.39 14.68
CA ASP A 129 -21.03 7.62 15.84
C ASP A 129 -21.68 6.23 15.92
N ILE A 130 -22.96 6.14 15.54
CA ILE A 130 -23.69 4.86 15.49
C ILE A 130 -23.14 4.01 14.34
N CYS A 131 -22.85 4.63 13.19
CA CYS A 131 -22.26 3.95 12.04
C CYS A 131 -20.92 3.30 12.41
N ARG A 132 -20.04 4.04 13.11
CA ARG A 132 -18.75 3.51 13.59
C ARG A 132 -18.94 2.28 14.47
N ARG A 133 -19.90 2.31 15.40
CA ARG A 133 -20.20 1.15 16.26
C ARG A 133 -20.68 -0.06 15.46
N VAL A 134 -21.53 0.15 14.47
CA VAL A 134 -22.05 -0.95 13.62
C VAL A 134 -20.96 -1.53 12.73
N ILE A 135 -20.10 -0.69 12.15
CA ILE A 135 -18.94 -1.14 11.38
C ILE A 135 -18.02 -2.01 12.26
N SER A 136 -17.70 -1.54 13.47
CA SER A 136 -16.92 -2.32 14.43
C SER A 136 -17.61 -3.64 14.80
N PHE A 137 -18.92 -3.61 15.04
CA PHE A 137 -19.71 -4.83 15.31
C PHE A 137 -19.60 -5.85 14.18
N ILE A 138 -19.78 -5.41 12.93
CA ILE A 138 -19.65 -6.27 11.74
C ILE A 138 -18.25 -6.85 11.63
N PHE A 139 -17.21 -6.03 11.82
CA PHE A 139 -15.82 -6.50 11.76
C PHE A 139 -15.50 -7.53 12.84
N VAL A 140 -15.94 -7.31 14.08
CA VAL A 140 -15.80 -8.29 15.15
C VAL A 140 -16.54 -9.58 14.81
N GLY A 141 -17.74 -9.48 14.21
CA GLY A 141 -18.49 -10.63 13.73
C GLY A 141 -17.73 -11.47 12.72
N PHE A 142 -17.08 -10.83 11.73
CA PHE A 142 -16.23 -11.55 10.77
C PHE A 142 -14.95 -12.10 11.40
N LEU A 143 -14.32 -11.34 12.30
CA LEU A 143 -13.08 -11.77 12.98
C LEU A 143 -13.31 -13.03 13.83
N LEU A 144 -14.44 -13.08 14.52
CA LEU A 144 -14.86 -14.20 15.35
C LEU A 144 -15.54 -15.33 14.56
N LYS A 145 -15.64 -15.22 13.22
CA LYS A 145 -16.33 -16.17 12.34
C LYS A 145 -17.81 -16.40 12.72
N LEU A 146 -18.46 -15.36 13.24
CA LEU A 146 -19.89 -15.33 13.55
C LEU A 146 -20.70 -14.84 12.36
N LEU A 147 -20.06 -14.05 11.50
CA LEU A 147 -20.56 -13.66 10.19
C LEU A 147 -19.68 -14.30 9.13
N ASP A 148 -20.33 -14.99 8.20
CA ASP A 148 -19.73 -15.57 7.00
C ASP A 148 -20.31 -14.93 5.76
N ILE A 149 -19.70 -15.19 4.60
CA ILE A 149 -20.15 -14.68 3.30
C ILE A 149 -21.60 -15.11 3.01
N SER A 150 -22.05 -16.26 3.51
CA SER A 150 -23.44 -16.74 3.40
C SER A 150 -24.47 -15.81 4.06
N HIS A 151 -24.03 -14.99 5.02
CA HIS A 151 -24.88 -14.03 5.73
C HIS A 151 -24.95 -12.67 5.02
N ILE A 152 -24.29 -12.52 3.87
CA ILE A 152 -24.26 -11.28 3.08
C ILE A 152 -24.90 -11.55 1.72
N THR A 153 -25.90 -10.75 1.38
CA THR A 153 -26.46 -10.73 0.03
C THR A 153 -25.72 -9.67 -0.79
N ILE A 154 -25.04 -10.10 -1.85
CA ILE A 154 -24.30 -9.24 -2.76
C ILE A 154 -25.00 -9.26 -4.11
N GLU A 155 -25.39 -8.10 -4.63
CA GLU A 155 -25.91 -7.96 -5.99
C GLU A 155 -24.97 -7.05 -6.79
N GLY A 156 -24.36 -7.61 -7.84
CA GLY A 156 -23.31 -6.94 -8.60
C GLY A 156 -22.05 -6.73 -7.75
N ASN A 157 -21.68 -5.46 -7.53
CA ASN A 157 -20.50 -5.08 -6.76
C ASN A 157 -20.83 -4.38 -5.43
N ASN A 158 -22.09 -4.45 -4.99
CA ASN A 158 -22.58 -3.80 -3.78
C ASN A 158 -23.18 -4.84 -2.83
N ILE A 159 -23.02 -4.61 -1.53
CA ILE A 159 -23.71 -5.38 -0.49
C ILE A 159 -25.13 -4.82 -0.40
N CYS A 160 -26.14 -5.69 -0.55
CA CYS A 160 -27.55 -5.30 -0.47
C CYS A 160 -28.10 -5.52 0.95
N SER A 161 -27.68 -6.58 1.63
CA SER A 161 -28.07 -6.82 3.01
C SER A 161 -27.06 -7.67 3.77
N ILE A 162 -27.00 -7.43 5.07
CA ILE A 162 -26.27 -8.27 6.04
C ILE A 162 -27.29 -8.86 6.99
N GLN A 163 -27.38 -10.19 7.03
CA GLN A 163 -28.29 -10.90 7.91
C GLN A 163 -28.03 -10.50 9.37
N GLY A 164 -29.12 -10.16 10.07
CA GLY A 164 -29.04 -9.75 11.47
C GLY A 164 -28.90 -8.24 11.69
N ILE A 165 -28.80 -7.43 10.62
CA ILE A 165 -28.72 -5.96 10.70
C ILE A 165 -29.84 -5.35 9.85
N LYS A 166 -30.69 -4.53 10.47
CA LYS A 166 -31.75 -3.78 9.79
C LYS A 166 -31.60 -2.29 10.12
N PHE A 167 -31.66 -1.47 9.08
CA PHE A 167 -31.64 -0.02 9.20
C PHE A 167 -33.07 0.51 9.22
N GLU A 168 -33.38 1.36 10.19
CA GLU A 168 -34.65 2.08 10.32
C GLU A 168 -34.37 3.58 10.49
N LYS A 169 -35.39 4.42 10.31
CA LYS A 169 -35.22 5.87 10.44
C LYS A 169 -34.65 6.23 11.81
N LYS A 170 -33.41 6.77 11.81
CA LYS A 170 -32.61 7.16 12.99
C LYS A 170 -32.20 6.02 13.93
N LYS A 171 -32.36 4.75 13.55
CA LYS A 171 -32.05 3.59 14.41
C LYS A 171 -31.50 2.42 13.61
N ILE A 172 -30.70 1.58 14.27
CA ILE A 172 -30.21 0.32 13.70
C ILE A 172 -30.64 -0.81 14.64
N LEU A 173 -31.35 -1.79 14.09
CA LEU A 173 -31.77 -2.99 14.79
C LEU A 173 -30.80 -4.12 14.46
N VAL A 174 -30.14 -4.64 15.49
CA VAL A 174 -29.27 -5.82 15.39
C VAL A 174 -30.03 -7.00 16.00
N THR A 175 -30.59 -7.88 15.16
CA THR A 175 -31.39 -9.02 15.64
C THR A 175 -30.52 -10.19 16.12
N ASN A 176 -29.31 -10.34 15.57
CA ASN A 176 -28.35 -11.37 15.98
C ASN A 176 -27.21 -10.73 16.77
N ASN A 177 -27.50 -10.25 17.97
CA ASN A 177 -26.50 -9.61 18.81
C ASN A 177 -25.66 -10.65 19.56
N PHE A 178 -24.65 -11.18 18.88
CA PHE A 178 -23.73 -12.17 19.44
C PHE A 178 -22.87 -11.64 20.60
N LEU A 179 -22.82 -10.32 20.84
CA LEU A 179 -22.12 -9.76 21.99
C LEU A 179 -22.89 -9.96 23.32
N TYR A 180 -24.19 -10.24 23.25
CA TYR A 180 -25.07 -10.37 24.41
C TYR A 180 -25.72 -11.75 24.52
N ASP A 181 -25.38 -12.68 23.62
CA ASP A 181 -25.92 -14.03 23.66
C ASP A 181 -25.25 -14.82 24.79
N LYS A 182 -25.97 -14.94 25.92
CA LYS A 182 -25.51 -15.66 27.13
C LYS A 182 -25.30 -17.16 26.89
N ASN A 183 -25.68 -17.68 25.71
CA ASN A 183 -25.62 -19.08 25.36
C ASN A 183 -24.50 -19.43 24.36
N PHE A 184 -23.48 -18.57 24.21
CA PHE A 184 -22.34 -18.87 23.35
C PHE A 184 -21.52 -20.05 23.89
N LYS A 185 -21.96 -21.28 23.56
CA LYS A 185 -21.19 -22.50 23.70
C LYS A 185 -20.15 -22.50 22.59
N VAL A 186 -18.96 -21.99 22.90
CA VAL A 186 -17.77 -22.23 22.08
C VAL A 186 -17.65 -23.76 21.93
N SER A 187 -17.80 -24.27 20.71
CA SER A 187 -17.55 -25.68 20.44
C SER A 187 -16.07 -25.93 20.69
N ASN A 188 -15.76 -26.78 21.66
CA ASN A 188 -14.40 -27.17 22.10
C ASN A 188 -13.55 -27.87 21.01
N SER A 189 -13.88 -27.75 19.72
CA SER A 189 -13.20 -28.46 18.63
C SER A 189 -12.30 -27.59 17.76
N MET A 190 -12.05 -26.33 18.14
CA MET A 190 -11.06 -25.50 17.45
C MET A 190 -9.87 -25.29 18.37
N PHE A 191 -8.74 -25.90 18.00
CA PHE A 191 -7.43 -25.80 18.64
C PHE A 191 -7.11 -24.34 19.02
N MET A 192 -7.48 -23.97 20.23
CA MET A 192 -6.73 -22.99 21.01
C MET A 192 -5.66 -23.84 21.66
N GLU A 193 -4.40 -23.68 21.26
CA GLU A 193 -3.32 -24.00 22.17
C GLU A 193 -3.72 -23.35 23.51
N GLU A 194 -3.88 -24.16 24.56
CA GLU A 194 -3.96 -23.62 25.90
C GLU A 194 -2.71 -22.74 26.03
N GLU A 195 -2.90 -21.42 25.95
CA GLU A 195 -1.93 -20.48 26.48
C GLU A 195 -1.78 -20.90 27.93
N ASN A 196 -0.76 -21.72 28.18
CA ASN A 196 -0.23 -21.97 29.49
C ASN A 196 0.11 -20.58 30.01
N LYS A 197 -0.84 -19.97 30.74
CA LYS A 197 -0.65 -18.78 31.55
C LYS A 197 0.27 -19.17 32.68
N LYS A 198 1.51 -19.53 32.35
CA LYS A 198 2.62 -19.48 33.28
C LYS A 198 2.77 -17.98 33.54
N GLY A 199 2.15 -17.53 34.63
CA GLY A 199 2.38 -16.18 35.12
C GLY A 199 3.89 -15.95 35.22
N LEU A 200 4.33 -14.72 34.97
CA LEU A 200 5.76 -14.37 34.94
C LEU A 200 6.53 -14.92 36.15
N MET A 201 5.87 -14.99 37.32
CA MET A 201 6.39 -15.60 38.54
C MET A 201 6.77 -17.09 38.40
N ASN A 202 5.99 -17.88 37.66
CA ASN A 202 6.26 -19.32 37.47
C ASN A 202 7.46 -19.54 36.54
N LEU A 203 7.66 -18.65 35.57
CA LEU A 203 8.86 -18.66 34.72
C LEU A 203 10.10 -18.25 35.53
N TRP A 204 9.95 -17.27 36.43
CA TRP A 204 11.03 -16.82 37.31
C TRP A 204 11.44 -17.89 38.33
N GLN A 205 10.49 -18.60 38.92
CA GLN A 205 10.77 -19.72 39.82
C GLN A 205 11.49 -20.86 39.10
N GLY A 206 11.08 -21.18 37.86
CA GLY A 206 11.80 -22.15 37.03
C GLY A 206 13.27 -21.77 36.83
N PHE A 207 13.54 -20.52 36.43
CA PHE A 207 14.90 -20.00 36.25
C PHE A 207 15.75 -20.05 37.53
N LEU A 208 15.19 -19.69 38.69
CA LEU A 208 15.90 -19.77 39.97
C LEU A 208 16.18 -21.22 40.41
N SER A 209 15.26 -22.14 40.11
CA SER A 209 15.43 -23.56 40.44
C SER A 209 16.47 -24.28 39.58
N ASP A 210 16.72 -23.79 38.36
CA ASP A 210 17.75 -24.35 37.49
C ASP A 210 19.14 -23.75 37.74
N SER A 211 19.23 -22.50 38.17
CA SER A 211 20.51 -21.86 38.53
C SER A 211 21.12 -22.40 39.84
N THR A 212 20.31 -22.99 40.71
CA THR A 212 20.77 -23.65 41.96
C THR A 212 21.34 -25.06 41.75
N LYS A 213 21.22 -25.64 40.54
CA LYS A 213 21.85 -26.93 40.19
C LYS A 213 23.30 -26.79 39.71
N PHE A 214 23.80 -25.56 39.57
CA PHE A 214 25.16 -25.27 39.07
C PHE A 214 26.14 -24.85 40.18
N TYR A 215 25.79 -25.09 41.46
CA TYR A 215 26.68 -24.97 42.62
C TYR A 215 26.62 -26.24 43.47
#